data_AF-A0A4C1WPT8-F1
#
_entry.id   AF-A0A4C1WPT8-F1
#
_cell.length_a   1.000
_cell.length_b   1.000
_cell.length_c   1.000
_cell.angle_alpha   90.00
_cell.angle_beta   90.00
_cell.angle_gamma   90.00
#
_symmetry.space_group_name_H-M   'P 1'
#
loop_
_entity.id
_entity.type
_entity.pdbx_description
1 polymer ?
#
loop_
_entity_poly.entity_id
_entity_poly.type
_entity_poly.pdbx_seq_one_letter_code
_entity_poly.pdbx_strand_id
1 'polypeptide(L)'
;MFTPCACWGAQERFLREYTPTVQCRLRRCIPIVVKRRSMLVGHSDNRLMPTDEEIKKELYEDEDIQPYINPYSGTKLSASAAISLLNRYCSILPHDQFTRIIPKWIAEEKKTRKGEVMLLVTITLPIVCPVKEDIKGEPRKLLKAAKRTAALKACIELHKAGELDRESLLPREYAQVNFGTEEVKNCFPNWPWDEKEDSKLPKPGTKKRMRKHEKVYPSCLEGKKDWESDIQTFYLHVINMTIEFKEPKDSRELALYKLLMQTNGYAFLTYKPLPKICQFLYFIISYSIKYWTLPKKFVVYDGGINTLYVVPTIVQNGKHIVDWDTMTTHDSIPPHAPPLPQERRDLKVTRESYQYSVVTPWYRVDLLPSRYIVSNILEYLTPNSPFDDDTYSSYQHYYNCKYNLEILGPQDQPLLEVKDIRTRGNCLLPRASTLKTLTDKQKKLIGLAEGDAKMKGIKEVFIPEFCIHYDFPGVLWYKAIMLPSLIHRLTMLLVAEELRSTIARETNLGYESLPPGETW
;
A
#
# COMPACT_ATOMS: atom_id res chain seq x y z
N MET A 1 46.80 -18.11 -13.37
CA MET A 1 46.87 -19.29 -12.47
C MET A 1 47.18 -18.81 -11.07
N PHE A 2 46.17 -18.67 -10.21
CA PHE A 2 46.34 -18.50 -8.78
C PHE A 2 45.35 -19.45 -8.10
N THR A 3 45.87 -20.30 -7.25
CA THR A 3 45.23 -21.44 -6.58
C THR A 3 44.23 -20.99 -5.50
N PRO A 4 43.13 -21.74 -5.24
CA PRO A 4 42.21 -21.43 -4.16
C PRO A 4 42.77 -21.89 -2.80
N CYS A 5 42.76 -20.99 -1.81
CA CYS A 5 43.23 -21.24 -0.44
C CYS A 5 42.48 -22.38 0.28
N ALA A 6 43.27 -23.26 0.89
CA ALA A 6 42.91 -24.42 1.69
C ALA A 6 42.28 -24.12 3.08
N CYS A 7 41.45 -23.09 3.22
CA CYS A 7 40.84 -22.72 4.51
C CYS A 7 39.49 -23.38 4.81
N TRP A 8 38.80 -23.98 3.81
CA TRP A 8 37.49 -24.61 4.03
C TRP A 8 37.57 -25.96 4.76
N GLY A 9 38.64 -26.73 4.57
CA GLY A 9 38.81 -28.03 5.23
C GLY A 9 39.05 -27.96 6.75
N ALA A 10 39.53 -26.81 7.26
CA ALA A 10 39.82 -26.65 8.68
C ALA A 10 38.57 -26.28 9.52
N GLN A 11 37.60 -25.57 8.94
CA GLN A 11 36.37 -25.17 9.65
C GLN A 11 35.38 -26.32 9.82
N GLU A 12 35.34 -27.30 8.91
CA GLU A 12 34.49 -28.49 9.06
C GLU A 12 34.96 -29.44 10.16
N ARG A 13 36.29 -29.52 10.43
CA ARG A 13 36.81 -30.31 11.55
C ARG A 13 36.45 -29.70 12.91
N PHE A 14 36.45 -28.37 13.02
CA PHE A 14 36.13 -27.65 14.27
C PHE A 14 34.64 -27.75 14.69
N LEU A 15 33.75 -28.13 13.77
CA LEU A 15 32.30 -28.21 14.03
C LEU A 15 31.84 -29.57 14.59
N ARG A 16 32.72 -30.58 14.65
CA ARG A 16 32.37 -31.93 15.15
C ARG A 16 32.42 -32.06 16.68
N GLU A 17 32.97 -31.10 17.40
CA GLU A 17 33.17 -31.19 18.87
C GLU A 17 32.08 -30.51 19.72
N TYR A 18 31.05 -29.89 19.11
CA TYR A 18 30.01 -29.18 19.88
C TYR A 18 28.64 -29.89 19.89
N THR A 19 27.96 -29.78 21.04
CA THR A 19 26.64 -30.35 21.30
C THR A 19 25.57 -29.89 20.27
N PRO A 20 24.57 -30.75 19.96
CA PRO A 20 23.63 -30.53 18.85
C PRO A 20 22.79 -29.24 18.96
N THR A 21 22.60 -28.72 20.18
CA THR A 21 21.92 -27.45 20.45
C THR A 21 22.70 -26.22 19.96
N VAL A 22 24.03 -26.27 20.03
CA VAL A 22 24.92 -25.17 19.59
C VAL A 22 25.02 -25.15 18.06
N GLN A 23 25.07 -26.33 17.41
CA GLN A 23 25.04 -26.46 15.95
C GLN A 23 23.75 -25.87 15.33
N CYS A 24 22.58 -26.06 15.96
CA CYS A 24 21.32 -25.49 15.46
C CYS A 24 21.28 -23.95 15.52
N ARG A 25 21.83 -23.34 16.58
CA ARG A 25 21.91 -21.87 16.69
C ARG A 25 22.90 -21.27 15.68
N LEU A 26 24.07 -21.89 15.49
CA LEU A 26 25.05 -21.48 14.48
C LEU A 26 24.50 -21.61 13.05
N ARG A 27 23.77 -22.68 12.72
CA ARG A 27 23.12 -22.86 11.41
C ARG A 27 22.06 -21.80 11.10
N ARG A 28 21.38 -21.23 12.11
CA ARG A 28 20.45 -20.10 11.92
C ARG A 28 21.17 -18.76 11.73
N CYS A 29 22.35 -18.58 12.31
CA CYS A 29 23.12 -17.34 12.19
C CYS A 29 23.87 -17.22 10.86
N ILE A 30 24.34 -18.33 10.27
CA ILE A 30 25.11 -18.33 9.02
C ILE A 30 24.35 -17.65 7.86
N PRO A 31 23.06 -17.95 7.59
CA PRO A 31 22.30 -17.26 6.55
C PRO A 31 22.13 -15.76 6.80
N ILE A 32 22.03 -15.34 8.06
CA ILE A 32 21.87 -13.92 8.44
C ILE A 32 23.20 -13.17 8.21
N VAL A 33 24.33 -13.78 8.57
CA VAL A 33 25.66 -13.21 8.32
C VAL A 33 25.96 -13.16 6.82
N VAL A 34 25.61 -14.21 6.07
CA VAL A 34 25.76 -14.26 4.61
C VAL A 34 24.86 -13.23 3.92
N LYS A 35 23.61 -13.07 4.35
CA LYS A 35 22.68 -12.06 3.83
C LYS A 35 23.11 -10.63 4.17
N ARG A 36 23.72 -10.43 5.35
CA ARG A 36 24.31 -9.14 5.75
C ARG A 36 25.56 -8.84 4.92
N ARG A 37 26.39 -9.86 4.63
CA ARG A 37 27.54 -9.75 3.72
C ARG A 37 27.09 -9.44 2.29
N SER A 38 26.05 -10.09 1.77
CA SER A 38 25.53 -9.83 0.42
C SER A 38 24.84 -8.47 0.28
N MET A 39 24.34 -7.89 1.38
CA MET A 39 23.84 -6.50 1.40
C MET A 39 24.97 -5.45 1.49
N LEU A 40 26.16 -5.84 1.95
CA LEU A 40 27.32 -4.96 2.13
C LEU A 40 28.28 -5.01 0.93
N VAL A 41 28.40 -6.17 0.27
CA VAL A 41 29.26 -6.37 -0.91
C VAL A 41 28.55 -5.81 -2.14
N GLY A 42 29.11 -4.78 -2.78
CA GLY A 42 28.54 -4.11 -3.96
C GLY A 42 27.82 -2.78 -3.69
N HIS A 43 27.90 -2.24 -2.46
CA HIS A 43 27.39 -0.90 -2.10
C HIS A 43 28.49 0.09 -1.68
N SER A 44 29.75 -0.25 -1.94
CA SER A 44 30.93 0.59 -1.70
C SER A 44 31.03 1.77 -2.68
N ASP A 45 30.63 1.60 -3.94
CA ASP A 45 30.84 2.62 -4.99
C ASP A 45 29.91 3.84 -4.84
N ASN A 46 28.80 3.70 -4.10
CA ASN A 46 27.85 4.77 -3.80
C ASN A 46 28.07 5.40 -2.41
N ARG A 47 29.13 5.02 -1.69
CA ARG A 47 29.51 5.64 -0.42
C ARG A 47 30.67 6.60 -0.70
N LEU A 48 30.42 7.89 -0.56
CA LEU A 48 31.52 8.86 -0.46
C LEU A 48 32.40 8.44 0.73
N MET A 49 33.73 8.43 0.53
CA MET A 49 34.67 8.22 1.63
C MET A 49 34.39 9.29 2.70
N PRO A 50 34.22 8.89 3.98
CA PRO A 50 34.12 9.87 5.06
C PRO A 50 35.39 10.72 5.08
N THR A 51 35.21 12.01 5.32
CA THR A 51 36.29 12.99 5.31
C THR A 51 37.24 12.70 6.48
N ASP A 52 38.54 12.95 6.34
CA ASP A 52 39.51 12.74 7.43
C ASP A 52 39.13 13.49 8.72
N GLU A 53 38.44 14.63 8.59
CA GLU A 53 37.86 15.38 9.72
C GLU A 53 36.68 14.65 10.40
N GLU A 54 35.82 13.98 9.62
CA GLU A 54 34.69 13.18 10.14
C GLU A 54 35.21 11.92 10.84
N ILE A 55 36.24 11.28 10.28
CA ILE A 55 36.94 10.14 10.88
C ILE A 55 37.55 10.55 12.22
N LYS A 56 38.27 11.68 12.26
CA LYS A 56 38.91 12.18 13.49
C LYS A 56 37.88 12.50 14.59
N LYS A 57 36.77 13.14 14.20
CA LYS A 57 35.67 13.52 15.11
C LYS A 57 34.81 12.35 15.60
N GLU A 58 34.58 11.31 14.79
CA GLU A 58 33.69 10.21 15.18
C GLU A 58 34.39 9.00 15.82
N LEU A 59 35.66 8.75 15.47
CA LEU A 59 36.42 7.57 15.93
C LEU A 59 37.43 7.87 17.05
N TYR A 60 37.99 9.08 17.12
CA TYR A 60 39.11 9.39 18.02
C TYR A 60 38.77 10.44 19.11
N GLU A 61 37.70 11.21 18.94
CA GLU A 61 37.15 12.12 19.96
C GLU A 61 35.97 11.48 20.71
N ASP A 62 36.17 10.34 21.35
CA ASP A 62 35.20 9.87 22.35
C ASP A 62 35.42 10.71 23.62
N GLU A 63 34.52 11.65 23.92
CA GLU A 63 34.50 12.31 25.23
C GLU A 63 34.46 11.23 26.33
N ASP A 64 35.42 11.26 27.26
CA ASP A 64 35.51 10.28 28.35
C ASP A 64 34.27 10.40 29.27
N ILE A 65 33.33 9.49 29.08
CA ILE A 65 32.17 9.32 29.96
C ILE A 65 32.53 8.27 31.01
N GLN A 66 32.49 8.65 32.28
CA GLN A 66 32.76 7.74 33.37
C GLN A 66 31.77 6.57 33.37
N PRO A 67 32.24 5.30 33.37
CA PRO A 67 31.36 4.15 33.43
C PRO A 67 30.68 4.07 34.80
N TYR A 68 29.43 3.62 34.81
CA TYR A 68 28.74 3.35 36.07
C TYR A 68 29.25 2.03 36.66
N ILE A 69 29.73 2.08 37.90
CA ILE A 69 30.17 0.88 38.63
C ILE A 69 29.07 0.53 39.62
N ASN A 70 28.57 -0.70 39.54
CA ASN A 70 27.59 -1.19 40.50
C ASN A 70 28.23 -1.25 41.89
N PRO A 71 27.68 -0.56 42.91
CA PRO A 71 28.22 -0.58 44.26
C PRO A 71 28.16 -1.96 44.92
N TYR A 72 27.29 -2.86 44.46
CA TYR A 72 27.09 -4.18 45.06
C TYR A 72 27.95 -5.28 44.43
N SER A 73 28.03 -5.34 43.09
CA SER A 73 28.73 -6.42 42.36
C SER A 73 30.04 -6.00 41.69
N GLY A 74 30.37 -4.71 41.66
CA GLY A 74 31.52 -4.18 40.93
C GLY A 74 31.39 -4.24 39.40
N THR A 75 30.22 -4.63 38.88
CA THR A 75 29.94 -4.70 37.44
C THR A 75 29.95 -3.31 36.83
N LYS A 76 30.67 -3.14 35.71
CA LYS A 76 30.85 -1.84 35.04
C LYS A 76 29.96 -1.73 33.81
N LEU A 77 29.10 -0.70 33.77
CA LEU A 77 28.31 -0.32 32.62
C LEU A 77 28.96 0.86 31.90
N SER A 78 29.49 0.60 30.70
CA SER A 78 30.03 1.65 29.84
C SER A 78 28.91 2.45 29.15
N ALA A 79 29.18 3.71 28.86
CA ALA A 79 28.21 4.59 28.20
C ALA A 79 27.87 4.13 26.76
N SER A 80 28.78 3.40 26.10
CA SER A 80 28.54 2.79 24.79
C SER A 80 27.57 1.60 24.86
N ALA A 81 27.59 0.84 25.94
CA ALA A 81 26.68 -0.29 26.17
C ALA A 81 25.30 0.14 26.70
N ALA A 82 25.21 1.30 27.35
CA ALA A 82 23.98 1.79 27.98
C ALA A 82 22.79 1.90 27.02
N ILE A 83 22.99 2.37 25.79
CA ILE A 83 21.92 2.48 24.78
C ILE A 83 21.38 1.08 24.41
N SER A 84 22.27 0.11 24.23
CA SER A 84 21.90 -1.27 23.91
C SER A 84 21.14 -1.92 25.06
N LEU A 85 21.57 -1.67 26.30
CA LEU A 85 20.89 -2.18 27.49
C LEU A 85 19.50 -1.56 27.66
N LEU A 86 19.36 -0.26 27.44
CA LEU A 86 18.08 0.45 27.50
C LEU A 86 17.09 -0.07 26.45
N ASN A 87 17.56 -0.29 25.22
CA ASN A 87 16.74 -0.86 24.15
C ASN A 87 16.35 -2.32 24.46
N ARG A 88 17.28 -3.09 25.05
CA ARG A 88 16.99 -4.45 25.51
C ARG A 88 15.92 -4.44 26.59
N TYR A 89 15.99 -3.54 27.56
CA TYR A 89 14.94 -3.36 28.57
C TYR A 89 13.58 -3.04 27.91
N CYS A 90 13.54 -2.07 27.00
CA CYS A 90 12.29 -1.68 26.33
C CYS A 90 11.67 -2.82 25.51
N SER A 91 12.49 -3.73 24.97
CA SER A 91 12.02 -4.92 24.25
C SER A 91 11.49 -6.03 25.15
N ILE A 92 11.81 -6.01 26.45
CA ILE A 92 11.37 -7.02 27.42
C ILE A 92 10.06 -6.60 28.08
N LEU A 93 9.76 -5.29 28.11
CA LEU A 93 8.47 -4.77 28.57
C LEU A 93 7.30 -5.50 27.90
N PRO A 94 6.19 -5.76 28.60
CA PRO A 94 4.99 -6.34 28.02
C PRO A 94 4.51 -5.52 26.82
N HIS A 95 4.52 -6.13 25.63
CA HIS A 95 4.11 -5.48 24.38
C HIS A 95 3.37 -6.47 23.48
N ASP A 96 2.44 -5.94 22.68
CA ASP A 96 1.75 -6.71 21.64
C ASP A 96 2.66 -6.91 20.41
N GLN A 97 2.40 -7.96 19.63
CA GLN A 97 3.15 -8.33 18.42
C GLN A 97 3.20 -7.22 17.35
N PHE A 98 2.25 -6.29 17.40
CA PHE A 98 2.16 -5.17 16.47
C PHE A 98 2.80 -3.89 17.00
N THR A 99 3.15 -3.84 18.30
CA THR A 99 3.69 -2.64 18.95
C THR A 99 5.19 -2.78 19.21
N ARG A 100 5.98 -1.79 18.79
CA ARG A 100 7.39 -1.70 19.14
C ARG A 100 7.59 -0.64 20.21
N ILE A 101 7.91 -1.08 21.42
CA ILE A 101 8.19 -0.18 22.53
C ILE A 101 9.62 0.34 22.40
N ILE A 102 9.77 1.65 22.20
CA ILE A 102 11.06 2.33 22.12
C ILE A 102 11.06 3.59 23.01
N PRO A 103 12.20 3.94 23.62
CA PRO A 103 12.32 5.17 24.40
C PRO A 103 12.30 6.37 23.45
N LYS A 104 11.67 7.47 23.87
CA LYS A 104 11.62 8.71 23.11
C LYS A 104 12.77 9.62 23.54
N TRP A 105 13.53 10.08 22.55
CA TRP A 105 14.73 10.91 22.71
C TRP A 105 14.43 12.34 22.26
N ILE A 106 14.67 13.30 23.13
CA ILE A 106 14.47 14.74 22.86
C ILE A 106 15.84 15.41 22.99
N ALA A 107 16.30 16.10 21.96
CA ALA A 107 17.57 16.82 21.96
C ALA A 107 17.29 18.33 21.99
N GLU A 108 17.97 19.03 22.89
CA GLU A 108 17.87 20.47 23.09
C GLU A 108 19.25 21.11 23.04
N GLU A 109 19.35 22.30 22.43
CA GLU A 109 20.57 23.09 22.46
C GLU A 109 20.57 23.99 23.70
N LYS A 110 21.59 23.83 24.55
CA LYS A 110 21.77 24.64 25.75
C LYS A 110 23.03 25.49 25.60
N LYS A 111 22.86 26.80 25.67
CA LYS A 111 23.98 27.75 25.71
C LYS A 111 24.56 27.79 27.12
N THR A 112 25.85 27.53 27.23
CA THR A 112 26.58 27.67 28.50
C THR A 112 26.76 29.14 28.83
N ARG A 113 26.99 29.49 30.11
CA ARG A 113 27.33 30.86 30.54
C ARG A 113 28.54 31.47 29.80
N LYS A 114 29.37 30.65 29.17
CA LYS A 114 30.53 31.02 28.35
C LYS A 114 30.23 31.18 26.84
N GLY A 115 28.96 31.10 26.41
CA GLY A 115 28.55 31.24 25.01
C GLY A 115 28.70 29.98 24.15
N GLU A 116 29.28 28.90 24.66
CA GLU A 116 29.39 27.62 23.95
C GLU A 116 28.04 26.89 23.86
N VAL A 117 27.69 26.42 22.66
CA VAL A 117 26.50 25.59 22.41
C VAL A 117 26.82 24.15 22.79
N MET A 118 26.07 23.61 23.75
CA MET A 118 26.13 22.20 24.15
C MET A 118 24.78 21.53 23.89
N LEU A 119 24.80 20.24 23.59
CA LEU A 119 23.61 19.42 23.35
C LEU A 119 23.22 18.70 24.63
N LEU A 120 21.97 18.87 25.05
CA LEU A 120 21.35 18.14 26.14
C LEU A 120 20.34 17.15 25.55
N VAL A 121 20.40 15.89 26.00
CA VAL A 121 19.43 14.88 25.59
C VAL A 121 18.60 14.46 26.79
N THR A 122 17.27 14.47 26.61
CA THR A 122 16.27 14.02 27.56
C THR A 122 15.63 12.74 27.03
N ILE A 123 15.55 11.73 27.88
CA ILE A 123 14.91 10.44 27.58
C ILE A 123 13.59 10.36 28.33
N THR A 124 12.55 9.98 27.59
CA THR A 124 11.23 9.68 28.14
C THR A 124 10.93 8.21 27.88
N LEU A 125 10.67 7.47 28.96
CA LEU A 125 10.43 6.03 28.91
C LEU A 125 8.96 5.75 28.57
N PRO A 126 8.66 4.54 28.04
CA PRO A 126 7.30 4.12 27.72
C PRO A 126 6.39 4.10 28.97
N ILE A 127 5.08 4.27 28.77
CA ILE A 127 4.09 4.31 29.86
C ILE A 127 4.05 3.07 30.76
N VAL A 128 4.52 1.93 30.24
CA VAL A 128 4.58 0.65 30.94
C VAL A 128 5.73 0.63 31.97
N CYS A 129 6.74 1.49 31.80
CA CYS A 129 7.85 1.59 32.73
C CYS A 129 7.43 2.31 34.03
N PRO A 130 7.89 1.87 35.21
CA PRO A 130 7.59 2.56 36.47
C PRO A 130 8.22 3.95 36.57
N VAL A 131 9.35 4.19 35.89
CA VAL A 131 10.03 5.49 35.88
C VAL A 131 9.35 6.40 34.84
N LYS A 132 8.44 7.26 35.31
CA LYS A 132 7.66 8.18 34.47
C LYS A 132 8.31 9.54 34.24
N GLU A 133 9.35 9.87 35.02
CA GLU A 133 10.01 11.16 34.97
C GLU A 133 10.96 11.30 33.78
N ASP A 134 11.08 12.52 33.26
CA ASP A 134 11.98 12.85 32.17
C ASP A 134 13.44 12.81 32.61
N ILE A 135 14.22 11.89 32.04
CA ILE A 135 15.62 11.66 32.45
C ILE A 135 16.55 12.51 31.59
N LYS A 136 17.07 13.59 32.17
CA LYS A 136 18.00 14.52 31.52
C LYS A 136 19.44 14.08 31.68
N GLY A 137 20.14 13.86 30.56
CA GLY A 137 21.58 13.57 30.52
C GLY A 137 22.47 14.77 30.86
N GLU A 138 23.77 14.64 30.60
CA GLU A 138 24.72 15.74 30.75
C GLU A 138 24.88 16.50 29.43
N PRO A 139 24.99 17.86 29.47
CA PRO A 139 25.19 18.66 28.26
C PRO A 139 26.61 18.44 27.71
N ARG A 140 26.71 17.90 26.48
CA ARG A 140 27.99 17.57 25.81
C ARG A 140 28.13 18.27 24.46
N LYS A 141 29.34 18.33 23.89
CA LYS A 141 29.57 18.98 22.58
C LYS A 141 29.05 18.12 21.44
N LEU A 142 29.20 16.79 21.56
CA LEU A 142 28.80 15.83 20.54
C LEU A 142 27.44 15.17 20.85
N LEU A 143 26.56 15.05 19.86
CA LEU A 143 25.24 14.41 20.02
C LEU A 143 25.35 12.95 20.49
N LYS A 144 26.36 12.22 19.99
CA LYS A 144 26.65 10.82 20.37
C LYS A 144 26.98 10.71 21.86
N ALA A 145 27.81 11.62 22.37
CA ALA A 145 28.16 11.68 23.78
C ALA A 145 26.93 12.05 24.65
N ALA A 146 26.16 13.06 24.24
CA ALA A 146 24.95 13.47 24.95
C ALA A 146 23.89 12.36 25.04
N LYS A 147 23.71 11.57 23.97
CA LYS A 147 22.83 10.39 23.99
C LYS A 147 23.33 9.31 24.94
N ARG A 148 24.65 9.04 24.94
CA ARG A 148 25.27 8.05 25.81
C ARG A 148 25.16 8.42 27.29
N THR A 149 25.37 9.70 27.66
CA THR A 149 25.22 10.17 29.04
C THR A 149 23.77 10.08 29.51
N ALA A 150 22.81 10.48 28.66
CA ALA A 150 21.38 10.34 28.97
C ALA A 150 20.98 8.87 29.16
N ALA A 151 21.45 7.98 28.28
CA ALA A 151 21.17 6.54 28.37
C ALA A 151 21.76 5.90 29.63
N LEU A 152 23.00 6.28 29.99
CA LEU A 152 23.66 5.78 31.19
C LEU A 152 22.87 6.19 32.44
N LYS A 153 22.45 7.45 32.51
CA LYS A 153 21.61 7.94 33.61
C LYS A 153 20.27 7.22 33.67
N ALA A 154 19.64 6.95 32.53
CA ALA A 154 18.41 6.17 32.48
C ALA A 154 18.59 4.75 33.04
N CYS A 155 19.69 4.07 32.68
CA CYS A 155 20.00 2.76 33.25
C CYS A 155 20.26 2.82 34.77
N ILE A 156 20.85 3.90 35.28
CA ILE A 156 21.06 4.09 36.72
C ILE A 156 19.72 4.24 37.45
N GLU A 157 18.80 5.04 36.93
CA GLU A 157 17.47 5.20 37.53
C GLU A 157 16.66 3.90 37.45
N LEU A 158 16.75 3.15 36.35
CA LEU A 158 16.13 1.82 36.24
C LEU A 158 16.73 0.80 37.24
N HIS A 159 18.04 0.87 37.50
CA HIS A 159 18.67 0.03 38.52
C HIS A 159 18.20 0.39 39.93
N LYS A 160 18.09 1.69 40.25
CA LYS A 160 17.53 2.16 41.54
C LYS A 160 16.06 1.74 41.71
N ALA A 161 15.28 1.74 40.64
CA ALA A 161 13.89 1.28 40.63
C ALA A 161 13.74 -0.25 40.76
N GLY A 162 14.85 -1.03 40.69
CA GLY A 162 14.83 -2.50 40.80
C GLY A 162 14.37 -3.24 39.54
N GLU A 163 14.27 -2.54 38.41
CA GLU A 163 13.88 -3.09 37.10
C GLU A 163 15.05 -3.83 36.42
N LEU A 164 16.27 -3.37 36.68
CA LEU A 164 17.49 -4.09 36.36
C LEU A 164 17.91 -4.96 37.54
N ASP A 165 18.44 -6.14 37.23
CA ASP A 165 18.92 -7.08 38.23
C ASP A 165 20.05 -6.49 39.09
N ARG A 166 20.03 -6.82 40.38
CA ARG A 166 20.89 -6.19 41.41
C ARG A 166 22.37 -6.47 41.19
N GLU A 167 22.70 -7.62 40.62
CA GLU A 167 24.09 -8.04 40.42
C GLU A 167 24.53 -7.90 38.97
N SER A 168 23.72 -8.40 38.02
CA SER A 168 24.09 -8.49 36.61
C SER A 168 23.76 -7.26 35.76
N LEU A 169 22.99 -6.30 36.29
CA LEU A 169 22.46 -5.12 35.57
C LEU A 169 21.64 -5.48 34.31
N LEU A 170 21.21 -6.74 34.17
CA LEU A 170 20.35 -7.17 33.08
C LEU A 170 18.89 -6.89 33.41
N PRO A 171 18.05 -6.56 32.40
CA PRO A 171 16.62 -6.43 32.61
C PRO A 171 16.03 -7.70 33.20
N ARG A 172 15.17 -7.56 34.21
CA ARG A 172 14.36 -8.68 34.67
C ARG A 172 13.43 -9.12 33.55
N GLU A 173 13.36 -10.43 33.32
CA GLU A 173 12.31 -10.98 32.48
C GLU A 173 11.00 -10.77 33.24
N TYR A 174 10.10 -9.96 32.69
CA TYR A 174 8.71 -10.01 33.15
C TYR A 174 8.26 -11.45 32.92
N ALA A 175 7.84 -12.12 33.99
CA ALA A 175 7.36 -13.48 33.92
C ALA A 175 6.35 -13.54 32.76
N GLN A 176 6.57 -14.46 31.81
CA GLN A 176 5.57 -14.72 30.78
C GLN A 176 4.26 -14.93 31.51
N VAL A 177 3.27 -14.06 31.26
CA VAL A 177 1.97 -14.16 31.90
C VAL A 177 1.45 -15.56 31.59
N ASN A 178 1.39 -16.41 32.60
CA ASN A 178 0.86 -17.74 32.44
C ASN A 178 -0.66 -17.59 32.39
N PHE A 179 -1.20 -17.53 31.17
CA PHE A 179 -2.64 -17.44 30.94
C PHE A 179 -3.43 -18.60 31.57
N GLY A 180 -2.76 -19.66 32.04
CA GLY A 180 -3.37 -20.75 32.78
C GLY A 180 -3.62 -20.49 34.27
N THR A 181 -3.14 -19.37 34.85
CA THR A 181 -3.41 -19.04 36.26
C THR A 181 -4.87 -18.64 36.48
N GLU A 182 -5.40 -19.00 37.64
CA GLU A 182 -6.80 -18.81 38.00
C GLU A 182 -7.21 -17.33 38.00
N GLU A 183 -6.30 -16.45 38.42
CA GLU A 183 -6.47 -14.98 38.37
C GLU A 183 -6.67 -14.45 36.95
N VAL A 184 -5.90 -14.95 35.97
CA VAL A 184 -6.02 -14.53 34.57
C VAL A 184 -7.26 -15.16 33.93
N LYS A 185 -7.62 -16.39 34.32
CA LYS A 185 -8.86 -17.04 33.86
C LYS A 185 -10.10 -16.25 34.24
N ASN A 186 -10.12 -15.70 35.45
CA ASN A 186 -11.20 -14.85 35.93
C ASN A 186 -11.38 -13.57 35.10
N CYS A 187 -10.32 -13.08 34.45
CA CYS A 187 -10.40 -11.92 33.56
C CYS A 187 -11.06 -12.22 32.21
N PHE A 188 -11.15 -13.49 31.79
CA PHE A 188 -11.80 -13.88 30.53
C PHE A 188 -12.79 -15.03 30.74
N PRO A 189 -13.95 -14.78 31.39
CA PRO A 189 -14.94 -15.81 31.70
C PRO A 189 -15.52 -16.51 30.45
N ASN A 190 -15.54 -15.81 29.31
CA ASN A 190 -16.07 -16.32 28.04
C ASN A 190 -14.99 -16.94 27.14
N TRP A 191 -13.72 -16.95 27.56
CA TRP A 191 -12.66 -17.55 26.77
C TRP A 191 -12.71 -19.07 26.90
N PRO A 192 -12.68 -19.84 25.81
CA PRO A 192 -12.69 -21.29 25.89
C PRO A 192 -11.31 -21.77 26.38
N TRP A 193 -11.14 -21.86 27.70
CA TRP A 193 -9.94 -22.38 28.36
C TRP A 193 -9.77 -23.89 28.16
N ASP A 194 -10.87 -24.56 27.85
CA ASP A 194 -11.00 -26.02 27.75
C ASP A 194 -11.04 -26.50 26.30
N GLU A 195 -10.04 -26.14 25.51
CA GLU A 195 -9.63 -27.00 24.41
C GLU A 195 -8.10 -27.10 24.47
N LYS A 196 -7.60 -28.23 24.98
CA LYS A 196 -6.24 -28.65 24.64
C LYS A 196 -6.21 -28.69 23.12
N GLU A 197 -5.66 -27.68 22.47
CA GLU A 197 -5.40 -27.73 21.04
C GLU A 197 -4.64 -29.03 20.81
N ASP A 198 -5.28 -30.00 20.14
CA ASP A 198 -4.65 -31.25 19.78
C ASP A 198 -3.29 -30.91 19.18
N SER A 199 -2.21 -31.35 19.82
CA SER A 199 -0.83 -31.00 19.44
C SER A 199 -0.48 -31.44 18.01
N LYS A 200 -1.34 -32.25 17.39
CA LYS A 200 -1.29 -32.69 16.00
C LYS A 200 -1.83 -31.65 15.00
N LEU A 201 -2.70 -30.73 15.44
CA LEU A 201 -3.26 -29.69 14.58
C LEU A 201 -2.36 -28.44 14.61
N PRO A 202 -2.03 -27.86 13.44
CA PRO A 202 -1.31 -26.60 13.40
C PRO A 202 -2.14 -25.48 14.04
N LYS A 203 -1.47 -24.49 14.66
CA LYS A 203 -2.15 -23.36 15.34
C LYS A 203 -3.15 -22.66 14.41
N PRO A 204 -4.33 -22.24 14.91
CA PRO A 204 -5.33 -21.51 14.13
C PRO A 204 -4.72 -20.21 13.56
N GLY A 205 -5.04 -19.90 12.31
CA GLY A 205 -4.49 -18.74 11.59
C GLY A 205 -3.20 -19.02 10.81
N THR A 206 -2.66 -20.26 10.85
CA THR A 206 -1.58 -20.69 9.96
C THR A 206 -2.11 -21.07 8.57
N LYS A 207 -1.26 -21.05 7.52
CA LYS A 207 -1.63 -21.52 6.17
C LYS A 207 -2.22 -22.95 6.14
N LYS A 208 -1.88 -23.77 7.14
CA LYS A 208 -2.35 -25.15 7.30
C LYS A 208 -3.66 -25.27 8.09
N ARG A 209 -4.09 -24.23 8.83
CA ARG A 209 -5.36 -24.16 9.57
C ARG A 209 -5.98 -22.77 9.42
N MET A 210 -6.58 -22.52 8.26
CA MET A 210 -7.28 -21.28 7.95
C MET A 210 -8.71 -21.35 8.48
N ARG A 211 -9.10 -20.40 9.34
CA ARG A 211 -10.50 -20.21 9.73
C ARG A 211 -11.23 -19.56 8.55
N LYS A 212 -12.05 -20.34 7.85
CA LYS A 212 -12.91 -19.81 6.80
C LYS A 212 -14.14 -19.22 7.48
N HIS A 213 -14.42 -17.96 7.20
CA HIS A 213 -15.67 -17.31 7.60
C HIS A 213 -16.59 -17.26 6.39
N GLU A 214 -17.87 -17.51 6.60
CA GLU A 214 -18.89 -17.29 5.58
C GLU A 214 -18.93 -15.81 5.20
N LYS A 215 -19.10 -15.54 3.91
CA LYS A 215 -19.23 -14.16 3.44
C LYS A 215 -20.67 -13.72 3.69
N VAL A 216 -20.85 -12.94 4.74
CA VAL A 216 -22.11 -12.27 5.03
C VAL A 216 -22.23 -11.04 4.13
N TYR A 217 -23.36 -10.92 3.45
CA TYR A 217 -23.74 -9.71 2.72
C TYR A 217 -24.76 -8.92 3.55
N PRO A 218 -24.84 -7.60 3.37
CA PRO A 218 -25.85 -6.81 4.03
C PRO A 218 -27.27 -7.29 3.74
N SER A 219 -28.10 -7.39 4.77
CA SER A 219 -29.54 -7.72 4.70
C SER A 219 -30.35 -6.78 3.80
N CYS A 220 -29.85 -5.54 3.61
CA CYS A 220 -30.44 -4.57 2.68
C CYS A 220 -30.21 -4.92 1.19
N LEU A 221 -29.21 -5.76 0.89
CA LEU A 221 -28.88 -6.19 -0.47
C LEU A 221 -29.37 -7.60 -0.80
N GLU A 222 -29.86 -8.35 0.19
CA GLU A 222 -30.40 -9.70 -0.03
C GLU A 222 -31.58 -9.68 -1.00
N GLY A 223 -31.52 -10.55 -2.01
CA GLY A 223 -32.62 -10.74 -2.95
C GLY A 223 -33.77 -11.56 -2.38
N LYS A 224 -35.00 -11.19 -2.74
CA LYS A 224 -36.17 -12.02 -2.49
C LYS A 224 -36.06 -13.25 -3.40
N LYS A 225 -36.18 -14.46 -2.83
CA LYS A 225 -36.02 -15.72 -3.57
C LYS A 225 -37.15 -15.98 -4.57
N ASP A 226 -38.32 -15.40 -4.31
CA ASP A 226 -39.50 -15.46 -5.16
C ASP A 226 -39.85 -14.05 -5.62
N TRP A 227 -39.63 -13.77 -6.91
CA TRP A 227 -40.10 -12.56 -7.57
C TRP A 227 -41.61 -12.72 -7.79
N GLU A 228 -42.41 -12.41 -6.78
CA GLU A 228 -43.85 -12.21 -6.99
C GLU A 228 -44.02 -11.05 -7.98
N SER A 229 -44.91 -11.22 -8.94
CA SER A 229 -45.14 -10.33 -10.09
C SER A 229 -45.59 -8.90 -9.71
N ASP A 230 -45.70 -8.59 -8.43
CA ASP A 230 -46.23 -7.35 -7.85
C ASP A 230 -45.16 -6.36 -7.35
N ILE A 231 -43.87 -6.65 -7.55
CA ILE A 231 -42.79 -5.73 -7.15
C ILE A 231 -42.71 -4.55 -8.14
N GLN A 232 -43.30 -3.41 -7.78
CA GLN A 232 -43.40 -2.21 -8.65
C GLN A 232 -42.41 -1.08 -8.34
N THR A 233 -41.69 -1.09 -7.22
CA THR A 233 -40.87 0.06 -6.79
C THR A 233 -39.40 -0.29 -6.60
N PHE A 234 -38.53 0.41 -7.31
CA PHE A 234 -37.08 0.39 -7.12
C PHE A 234 -36.58 1.76 -6.66
N TYR A 235 -35.51 1.76 -5.86
CA TYR A 235 -34.85 2.97 -5.40
C TYR A 235 -33.61 3.22 -6.24
N LEU A 236 -33.49 4.44 -6.78
CA LEU A 236 -32.34 4.88 -7.56
C LEU A 236 -31.40 5.68 -6.65
N HIS A 237 -30.20 5.15 -6.43
CA HIS A 237 -29.15 5.78 -5.65
C HIS A 237 -28.03 6.27 -6.57
N VAL A 238 -27.95 7.58 -6.78
CA VAL A 238 -26.96 8.19 -7.68
C VAL A 238 -25.59 8.23 -7.02
N ILE A 239 -24.55 7.78 -7.73
CA ILE A 239 -23.17 7.88 -7.28
C ILE A 239 -22.64 9.26 -7.67
N ASN A 240 -22.60 10.17 -6.71
CA ASN A 240 -21.98 11.47 -6.91
C ASN A 240 -20.46 11.37 -6.66
N MET A 241 -19.66 11.81 -7.63
CA MET A 241 -18.20 11.85 -7.52
C MET A 241 -17.72 13.29 -7.58
N THR A 242 -17.18 13.80 -6.47
CA THR A 242 -16.58 15.12 -6.39
C THR A 242 -15.07 15.02 -6.39
N ILE A 243 -14.40 15.84 -7.20
CA ILE A 243 -12.94 15.85 -7.34
C ILE A 243 -12.34 16.84 -6.34
N GLU A 244 -11.44 16.38 -5.48
CA GLU A 244 -10.77 17.22 -4.48
C GLU A 244 -9.36 17.70 -4.91
N PHE A 245 -8.81 17.19 -6.02
CA PHE A 245 -7.48 17.59 -6.50
C PHE A 245 -7.54 18.72 -7.54
N LYS A 246 -6.48 19.54 -7.58
CA LYS A 246 -6.34 20.68 -8.50
C LYS A 246 -6.19 20.22 -9.96
N GLU A 247 -6.66 21.05 -10.88
CA GLU A 247 -6.57 20.81 -12.33
C GLU A 247 -5.12 20.49 -12.76
N PRO A 248 -4.88 19.32 -13.38
CA PRO A 248 -3.56 18.93 -13.86
C PRO A 248 -3.08 19.79 -15.04
N LYS A 249 -1.77 19.98 -15.17
CA LYS A 249 -1.15 20.70 -16.30
C LYS A 249 -0.86 19.81 -17.52
N ASP A 250 -0.73 18.49 -17.34
CA ASP A 250 -0.45 17.54 -18.43
C ASP A 250 -1.74 17.30 -19.25
N SER A 251 -1.65 17.35 -20.59
CA SER A 251 -2.81 17.18 -21.51
C SER A 251 -3.56 15.87 -21.24
N ARG A 252 -2.82 14.81 -20.93
CA ARG A 252 -3.35 13.47 -20.67
C ARG A 252 -4.09 13.37 -19.34
N GLU A 253 -3.58 14.04 -18.32
CA GLU A 253 -4.25 14.08 -17.01
C GLU A 253 -5.45 15.03 -17.03
N LEU A 254 -5.37 16.10 -17.82
CA LEU A 254 -6.48 17.02 -18.07
C LEU A 254 -7.63 16.31 -18.80
N ALA A 255 -7.34 15.43 -19.75
CA ALA A 255 -8.36 14.62 -20.42
C ALA A 255 -9.15 13.75 -19.43
N LEU A 256 -8.45 13.04 -18.53
CA LEU A 256 -9.08 12.24 -17.48
C LEU A 256 -9.85 13.12 -16.47
N TYR A 257 -9.30 14.27 -16.11
CA TYR A 257 -9.96 15.24 -15.22
C TYR A 257 -11.28 15.73 -15.82
N LYS A 258 -11.27 16.11 -17.11
CA LYS A 258 -12.47 16.52 -17.84
C LYS A 258 -13.52 15.40 -17.90
N LEU A 259 -13.09 14.15 -18.10
CA LEU A 259 -14.01 13.01 -18.10
C LEU A 259 -14.67 12.75 -16.74
N LEU A 260 -13.93 12.97 -15.65
CA LEU A 260 -14.49 12.83 -14.30
C LEU A 260 -15.50 13.94 -13.98
N MET A 261 -15.29 15.15 -14.48
CA MET A 261 -16.19 16.28 -14.30
C MET A 261 -17.52 16.14 -15.04
N GLN A 262 -17.61 15.25 -16.03
CA GLN A 262 -18.87 15.03 -16.74
C GLN A 262 -19.93 14.44 -15.80
N THR A 263 -21.17 14.91 -15.99
CA THR A 263 -22.33 14.57 -15.17
C THR A 263 -22.83 13.14 -15.37
N ASN A 264 -22.54 12.53 -16.52
CA ASN A 264 -22.92 11.14 -16.83
C ASN A 264 -22.16 10.17 -15.93
N GLY A 265 -22.85 9.21 -15.34
CA GLY A 265 -22.25 8.32 -14.35
C GLY A 265 -23.05 7.04 -14.16
N TYR A 266 -22.86 6.41 -13.00
CA TYR A 266 -23.60 5.21 -12.62
C TYR A 266 -24.46 5.48 -11.39
N ALA A 267 -25.56 4.75 -11.29
CA ALA A 267 -26.39 4.67 -10.11
C ALA A 267 -26.59 3.21 -9.72
N PHE A 268 -26.90 3.01 -8.43
CA PHE A 268 -27.36 1.74 -7.91
C PHE A 268 -28.88 1.71 -7.94
N LEU A 269 -29.44 0.63 -8.45
CA LEU A 269 -30.86 0.33 -8.37
C LEU A 269 -31.02 -0.80 -7.35
N THR A 270 -31.72 -0.50 -6.25
CA THR A 270 -31.94 -1.46 -5.16
C THR A 270 -33.42 -1.62 -4.85
N TYR A 271 -33.78 -2.80 -4.33
CA TYR A 271 -35.15 -3.09 -3.90
C TYR A 271 -35.49 -2.39 -2.57
N LYS A 272 -34.54 -2.35 -1.63
CA LYS A 272 -34.68 -1.65 -0.35
C LYS A 272 -33.93 -0.31 -0.39
N PRO A 273 -34.42 0.73 0.31
CA PRO A 273 -33.69 1.97 0.44
C PRO A 273 -32.39 1.74 1.20
N LEU A 274 -31.28 2.26 0.68
CA LEU A 274 -30.00 2.24 1.40
C LEU A 274 -30.03 3.19 2.60
N PRO A 275 -29.45 2.79 3.75
CA PRO A 275 -29.30 3.67 4.91
C PRO A 275 -28.42 4.89 4.56
N LYS A 276 -28.43 5.92 5.40
CA LYS A 276 -27.53 7.07 5.21
C LYS A 276 -26.09 6.64 5.51
N ILE A 277 -25.26 6.62 4.47
CA ILE A 277 -23.85 6.23 4.56
C ILE A 277 -22.98 7.49 4.55
N CYS A 278 -21.86 7.46 5.27
CA CYS A 278 -20.87 8.52 5.25
C CYS A 278 -20.18 8.67 3.88
N GLN A 279 -19.75 9.89 3.57
CA GLN A 279 -18.90 10.14 2.41
C GLN A 279 -17.53 9.50 2.65
N PHE A 280 -16.92 8.93 1.60
CA PHE A 280 -15.58 8.37 1.68
C PHE A 280 -14.71 8.82 0.51
N LEU A 281 -13.42 8.98 0.80
CA LEU A 281 -12.44 9.39 -0.21
C LEU A 281 -12.09 8.22 -1.13
N TYR A 282 -12.01 8.51 -2.42
CA TYR A 282 -11.61 7.58 -3.46
C TYR A 282 -10.32 8.09 -4.14
N PHE A 283 -9.28 7.26 -4.17
CA PHE A 283 -7.98 7.68 -4.69
C PHE A 283 -7.75 7.15 -6.11
N ILE A 284 -7.79 8.06 -7.09
CA ILE A 284 -7.44 7.78 -8.48
C ILE A 284 -5.94 8.04 -8.65
N ILE A 285 -5.15 7.00 -8.89
CA ILE A 285 -3.71 7.12 -9.12
C ILE A 285 -3.41 6.69 -10.57
N SER A 286 -2.88 7.62 -11.39
CA SER A 286 -2.68 7.53 -12.85
C SER A 286 -1.48 6.68 -13.31
N TYR A 287 -0.96 5.80 -12.46
CA TYR A 287 0.22 5.00 -12.78
C TYR A 287 -0.17 3.58 -13.24
N SER A 288 0.74 2.87 -13.90
CA SER A 288 0.49 1.54 -14.48
C SER A 288 1.00 0.43 -13.56
N ILE A 289 0.18 -0.54 -13.16
CA ILE A 289 0.72 -1.81 -12.63
C ILE A 289 0.74 -2.82 -13.76
N LYS A 290 1.88 -3.48 -13.94
CA LYS A 290 1.97 -4.74 -14.68
C LYS A 290 1.95 -5.81 -13.58
N TYR A 291 1.01 -6.76 -13.68
CA TYR A 291 0.81 -7.89 -12.75
C TYR A 291 0.03 -7.60 -11.45
N TRP A 292 -1.29 -7.70 -11.54
CA TRP A 292 -2.04 -8.58 -10.63
C TRP A 292 -3.30 -9.06 -11.36
N THR A 293 -3.29 -10.36 -11.67
CA THR A 293 -4.44 -11.09 -12.16
C THR A 293 -5.56 -10.97 -11.13
N LEU A 294 -6.66 -10.32 -11.50
CA LEU A 294 -7.97 -10.65 -10.94
C LEU A 294 -8.46 -11.87 -11.72
N PRO A 295 -8.41 -13.10 -11.18
CA PRO A 295 -9.11 -14.24 -11.74
C PRO A 295 -10.60 -14.13 -11.37
N LYS A 296 -11.19 -12.96 -11.59
CA LYS A 296 -12.63 -12.79 -11.58
C LYS A 296 -12.93 -12.04 -12.86
N LYS A 297 -13.26 -12.83 -13.89
CA LYS A 297 -14.15 -12.38 -14.96
C LYS A 297 -15.17 -11.43 -14.33
N PHE A 298 -15.42 -10.30 -15.01
CA PHE A 298 -16.60 -9.46 -14.82
C PHE A 298 -17.63 -10.25 -14.03
N VAL A 299 -17.74 -9.98 -12.71
CA VAL A 299 -18.73 -10.66 -11.91
C VAL A 299 -20.02 -10.00 -12.33
N VAL A 300 -20.58 -10.48 -13.45
CA VAL A 300 -22.02 -10.56 -13.63
C VAL A 300 -22.46 -11.33 -12.41
N TYR A 301 -22.90 -10.58 -11.39
CA TYR A 301 -23.36 -11.17 -10.16
C TYR A 301 -24.59 -11.97 -10.58
N ASP A 302 -24.51 -13.29 -10.45
CA ASP A 302 -25.66 -14.16 -10.65
C ASP A 302 -26.73 -13.68 -9.67
N GLY A 303 -27.86 -13.19 -10.19
CA GLY A 303 -28.89 -12.43 -9.46
C GLY A 303 -29.62 -13.22 -8.37
N GLY A 304 -29.11 -14.40 -7.99
CA GLY A 304 -29.71 -15.27 -7.00
C GLY A 304 -29.49 -14.85 -5.54
N ILE A 305 -28.50 -14.00 -5.22
CA ILE A 305 -28.17 -13.66 -3.82
C ILE A 305 -28.29 -12.15 -3.53
N ASN A 306 -27.86 -11.28 -4.45
CA ASN A 306 -27.84 -9.82 -4.23
C ASN A 306 -28.70 -9.07 -5.27
N THR A 307 -29.54 -8.13 -4.80
CA THR A 307 -30.42 -7.26 -5.63
C THR A 307 -29.81 -5.91 -6.00
N LEU A 308 -28.48 -5.82 -6.05
CA LEU A 308 -27.80 -4.59 -6.44
C LEU A 308 -27.57 -4.56 -7.95
N TYR A 309 -28.37 -3.77 -8.67
CA TYR A 309 -28.13 -3.51 -10.09
C TYR A 309 -27.37 -2.20 -10.26
N VAL A 310 -26.42 -2.17 -11.19
CA VAL A 310 -25.70 -0.96 -11.55
C VAL A 310 -26.18 -0.50 -12.92
N VAL A 311 -26.70 0.73 -13.00
CA VAL A 311 -27.27 1.29 -14.22
C VAL A 311 -26.57 2.60 -14.60
N PRO A 312 -26.31 2.86 -15.89
CA PRO A 312 -25.82 4.15 -16.35
C PRO A 312 -26.88 5.23 -16.16
N THR A 313 -26.44 6.47 -15.96
CA THR A 313 -27.31 7.62 -15.73
C THR A 313 -26.90 8.82 -16.55
N ILE A 314 -27.90 9.53 -17.07
CA ILE A 314 -27.77 10.81 -17.75
C ILE A 314 -28.52 11.88 -16.95
N VAL A 315 -28.04 13.12 -17.01
CA VAL A 315 -28.76 14.27 -16.46
C VAL A 315 -29.63 14.90 -17.55
N GLN A 316 -30.95 14.80 -17.41
CA GLN A 316 -31.91 15.53 -18.23
C GLN A 316 -32.69 16.52 -17.34
N ASN A 317 -32.76 17.79 -17.74
CA ASN A 317 -33.48 18.85 -17.01
C ASN A 317 -33.10 18.95 -15.52
N GLY A 318 -31.82 18.72 -15.18
CA GLY A 318 -31.33 18.77 -13.80
C GLY A 318 -31.69 17.56 -12.93
N LYS A 319 -32.34 16.52 -13.48
CA LYS A 319 -32.62 15.25 -12.81
C LYS A 319 -31.79 14.12 -13.40
N HIS A 320 -31.30 13.23 -12.55
CA HIS A 320 -30.64 12.00 -12.98
C HIS A 320 -31.70 10.98 -13.39
N ILE A 321 -31.63 10.54 -14.64
CA ILE A 321 -32.47 9.47 -15.19
C ILE A 321 -31.60 8.28 -15.60
N VAL A 322 -32.19 7.10 -15.68
CA VAL A 322 -31.53 5.90 -16.19
C VAL A 322 -31.36 6.04 -17.70
N ASP A 323 -30.15 5.76 -18.17
CA ASP A 323 -29.80 5.79 -19.58
C ASP A 323 -30.13 4.44 -20.23
N TRP A 324 -31.37 4.29 -20.66
CA TRP A 324 -31.85 3.08 -21.34
C TRP A 324 -31.24 2.91 -22.73
N ASP A 325 -30.99 4.00 -23.44
CA ASP A 325 -30.47 3.99 -24.81
C ASP A 325 -29.08 3.37 -24.87
N THR A 326 -28.18 3.74 -23.95
CA THR A 326 -26.85 3.13 -23.87
C THR A 326 -26.93 1.65 -23.52
N MET A 327 -27.87 1.25 -22.67
CA MET A 327 -28.06 -0.16 -22.29
C MET A 327 -28.54 -1.00 -23.48
N THR A 328 -29.58 -0.56 -24.22
CA THR A 328 -30.11 -1.30 -25.38
C THR A 328 -29.15 -1.36 -26.55
N THR A 329 -28.31 -0.33 -26.72
CA THR A 329 -27.39 -0.24 -27.85
C THR A 329 -26.13 -1.10 -27.63
N HIS A 330 -25.72 -1.32 -26.36
CA HIS A 330 -24.44 -1.94 -26.02
C HIS A 330 -24.60 -3.20 -25.15
N ASP A 331 -25.40 -4.16 -25.61
CA ASP A 331 -25.63 -5.43 -24.90
C ASP A 331 -24.39 -6.33 -24.82
N SER A 332 -23.43 -6.19 -25.75
CA SER A 332 -22.19 -6.97 -25.75
C SER A 332 -20.99 -6.13 -26.20
N ILE A 333 -19.83 -6.39 -25.59
CA ILE A 333 -18.57 -5.79 -26.03
C ILE A 333 -18.09 -6.59 -27.25
N PRO A 334 -17.81 -5.94 -28.40
CA PRO A 334 -17.34 -6.65 -29.59
C PRO A 334 -16.03 -7.40 -29.29
N PRO A 335 -15.83 -8.59 -29.88
CA PRO A 335 -14.63 -9.38 -29.67
C PRO A 335 -13.39 -8.60 -30.12
N HIS A 336 -12.25 -8.84 -29.45
CA HIS A 336 -10.95 -8.28 -29.84
C HIS A 336 -10.50 -8.96 -31.14
N ALA A 337 -10.92 -8.39 -32.26
CA ALA A 337 -10.58 -8.84 -33.60
C ALA A 337 -10.03 -7.66 -34.42
N PRO A 338 -9.06 -7.90 -35.32
CA PRO A 338 -8.58 -6.85 -36.20
C PRO A 338 -9.73 -6.36 -37.11
N PRO A 339 -9.87 -5.03 -37.32
CA PRO A 339 -10.85 -4.49 -38.25
C PRO A 339 -10.57 -4.98 -39.68
N LEU A 340 -11.61 -5.07 -40.49
CA LEU A 340 -11.49 -5.58 -41.86
C LEU A 340 -10.60 -4.65 -42.71
N PRO A 341 -9.86 -5.16 -43.70
CA PRO A 341 -9.01 -4.33 -44.56
C PRO A 341 -9.75 -3.22 -45.33
N GLN A 342 -11.06 -3.37 -45.57
CA GLN A 342 -11.90 -2.34 -46.19
C GLN A 342 -12.20 -1.19 -45.21
N GLU A 343 -12.59 -1.51 -43.98
CA GLU A 343 -12.83 -0.53 -42.90
C GLU A 343 -11.57 0.29 -42.58
N ARG A 344 -10.39 -0.34 -42.71
CA ARG A 344 -9.10 0.34 -42.56
C ARG A 344 -8.83 1.37 -43.66
N ARG A 345 -9.32 1.12 -44.89
CA ARG A 345 -9.14 2.04 -46.04
C ARG A 345 -10.07 3.23 -45.96
N ASP A 346 -11.30 3.02 -45.51
CA ASP A 346 -12.34 4.05 -45.45
C ASP A 346 -12.37 4.80 -44.11
N LEU A 347 -11.36 4.59 -43.26
CA LEU A 347 -11.29 5.15 -41.91
C LEU A 347 -11.19 6.69 -41.93
N LYS A 348 -12.22 7.36 -41.39
CA LYS A 348 -12.23 8.81 -41.18
C LYS A 348 -12.13 9.14 -39.70
N VAL A 349 -10.97 9.66 -39.30
CA VAL A 349 -10.70 10.04 -37.91
C VAL A 349 -11.02 11.51 -37.74
N THR A 350 -12.10 11.81 -37.01
CA THR A 350 -12.47 13.18 -36.66
C THR A 350 -12.30 13.42 -35.17
N ARG A 351 -12.13 14.69 -34.80
CA ARG A 351 -12.00 15.08 -33.40
C ARG A 351 -13.20 14.66 -32.56
N GLU A 352 -14.39 14.84 -33.10
CA GLU A 352 -15.64 14.60 -32.40
C GLU A 352 -15.90 13.10 -32.16
N SER A 353 -15.52 12.24 -33.11
CA SER A 353 -15.76 10.80 -32.98
C SER A 353 -14.75 10.09 -32.07
N TYR A 354 -13.47 10.50 -32.10
CA TYR A 354 -12.41 9.80 -31.37
C TYR A 354 -12.02 10.47 -30.05
N GLN A 355 -12.40 11.73 -29.79
CA GLN A 355 -12.02 12.38 -28.54
C GLN A 355 -12.72 11.70 -27.35
N TYR A 356 -11.92 11.28 -26.37
CA TYR A 356 -12.38 10.53 -25.20
C TYR A 356 -12.96 9.14 -25.47
N SER A 357 -12.85 8.61 -26.69
CA SER A 357 -13.27 7.24 -26.97
C SER A 357 -12.24 6.25 -26.42
N VAL A 358 -12.69 5.00 -26.24
CA VAL A 358 -11.84 3.91 -25.80
C VAL A 358 -11.28 3.20 -27.02
N VAL A 359 -9.96 3.01 -27.04
CA VAL A 359 -9.25 2.33 -28.11
C VAL A 359 -8.38 1.21 -27.56
N THR A 360 -8.15 0.17 -28.34
CA THR A 360 -7.24 -0.93 -27.97
C THR A 360 -6.42 -1.37 -29.18
N PRO A 361 -5.08 -1.46 -29.07
CA PRO A 361 -4.27 -1.98 -30.17
C PRO A 361 -4.62 -3.44 -30.46
N TRP A 362 -4.91 -3.78 -31.71
CA TRP A 362 -5.23 -5.17 -32.10
C TRP A 362 -3.97 -6.03 -32.34
N TYR A 363 -2.82 -5.41 -32.62
CA TYR A 363 -1.56 -6.11 -32.86
C TYR A 363 -0.86 -6.62 -31.59
N ARG A 364 -1.32 -6.21 -30.40
CA ARG A 364 -0.77 -6.69 -29.13
C ARG A 364 -1.54 -7.93 -28.68
N VAL A 365 -0.90 -9.09 -28.75
CA VAL A 365 -1.45 -10.36 -28.27
C VAL A 365 -1.25 -10.47 -26.76
N ASP A 366 -1.93 -9.61 -26.01
CA ASP A 366 -1.99 -9.70 -24.55
C ASP A 366 -3.15 -10.62 -24.14
N LEU A 367 -2.95 -11.46 -23.11
CA LEU A 367 -3.97 -12.38 -22.57
C LEU A 367 -5.24 -11.64 -22.07
N LEU A 368 -5.08 -10.37 -21.72
CA LEU A 368 -6.14 -9.40 -21.49
C LEU A 368 -5.75 -8.10 -22.23
N PRO A 369 -6.53 -7.64 -23.22
CA PRO A 369 -6.16 -6.49 -24.01
C PRO A 369 -6.14 -5.21 -23.17
N SER A 370 -5.03 -4.48 -23.21
CA SER A 370 -4.91 -3.19 -22.52
C SER A 370 -5.77 -2.14 -23.22
N ARG A 371 -6.67 -1.53 -22.47
CA ARG A 371 -7.61 -0.50 -22.96
C ARG A 371 -7.01 0.87 -22.72
N TYR A 372 -7.23 1.78 -23.66
CA TYR A 372 -6.69 3.14 -23.65
C TYR A 372 -7.79 4.16 -23.91
N ILE A 373 -7.71 5.33 -23.28
CA ILE A 373 -8.57 6.47 -23.60
C ILE A 373 -7.80 7.44 -24.47
N VAL A 374 -8.42 7.90 -25.55
CA VAL A 374 -7.89 8.96 -26.41
C VAL A 374 -7.95 10.28 -25.64
N SER A 375 -6.79 10.83 -25.31
CA SER A 375 -6.66 12.11 -24.61
C SER A 375 -6.77 13.28 -25.57
N ASN A 376 -6.10 13.19 -26.72
CA ASN A 376 -6.10 14.21 -27.75
C ASN A 376 -5.83 13.59 -29.12
N ILE A 377 -6.23 14.30 -30.18
CA ILE A 377 -5.98 13.91 -31.57
C ILE A 377 -4.94 14.88 -32.12
N LEU A 378 -3.84 14.33 -32.62
CA LEU A 378 -2.67 15.07 -33.06
C LEU A 378 -2.75 15.29 -34.57
N GLU A 379 -3.53 16.27 -34.99
CA GLU A 379 -3.73 16.63 -36.41
C GLU A 379 -2.44 17.11 -37.10
N TYR A 380 -1.45 17.53 -36.33
CA TYR A 380 -0.14 17.97 -36.83
C TYR A 380 0.86 16.82 -37.03
N LEU A 381 0.52 15.59 -36.64
CA LEU A 381 1.35 14.40 -36.85
C LEU A 381 0.65 13.43 -37.80
N THR A 382 1.46 12.83 -38.67
CA THR A 382 1.04 11.78 -39.60
C THR A 382 1.89 10.53 -39.38
N PRO A 383 1.52 9.37 -39.93
CA PRO A 383 2.36 8.17 -39.86
C PRO A 383 3.79 8.33 -40.41
N ASN A 384 4.00 9.31 -41.31
CA ASN A 384 5.31 9.64 -41.88
C ASN A 384 6.13 10.62 -41.05
N SER A 385 5.56 11.19 -39.98
CA SER A 385 6.27 12.08 -39.06
C SER A 385 7.39 11.34 -38.32
N PRO A 386 8.46 12.06 -37.90
CA PRO A 386 9.59 11.46 -37.19
C PRO A 386 9.15 10.86 -35.85
N PHE A 387 9.73 9.71 -35.51
CA PHE A 387 9.46 9.03 -34.25
C PHE A 387 10.28 9.66 -33.10
N ASP A 388 9.80 9.55 -31.86
CA ASP A 388 10.43 10.17 -30.67
C ASP A 388 11.78 9.53 -30.28
N ASP A 389 12.18 8.43 -30.92
CA ASP A 389 13.39 7.66 -30.64
C ASP A 389 14.29 7.65 -31.88
N ASP A 390 15.58 7.97 -31.73
CA ASP A 390 16.56 8.05 -32.81
C ASP A 390 16.77 6.70 -33.55
N THR A 391 16.25 5.61 -32.98
CA THR A 391 16.30 4.27 -33.56
C THR A 391 15.37 4.06 -34.77
N TYR A 392 14.31 4.86 -34.93
CA TYR A 392 13.33 4.69 -36.00
C TYR A 392 13.07 6.02 -36.73
N SER A 393 13.04 5.99 -38.07
CA SER A 393 12.88 7.19 -38.90
C SER A 393 11.47 7.79 -38.86
N SER A 394 10.43 6.97 -38.78
CA SER A 394 9.03 7.42 -38.72
C SER A 394 8.14 6.47 -37.91
N TYR A 395 6.93 6.91 -37.56
CA TYR A 395 5.94 6.06 -36.90
C TYR A 395 5.62 4.82 -37.76
N GLN A 396 5.43 4.98 -39.07
CA GLN A 396 5.23 3.86 -39.99
C GLN A 396 6.41 2.88 -39.98
N HIS A 397 7.65 3.39 -39.99
CA HIS A 397 8.85 2.55 -39.95
C HIS A 397 8.93 1.74 -38.64
N TYR A 398 8.57 2.35 -37.50
CA TYR A 398 8.50 1.65 -36.22
C TYR A 398 7.53 0.47 -36.24
N TYR A 399 6.30 0.68 -36.71
CA TYR A 399 5.27 -0.37 -36.73
C TYR A 399 5.62 -1.49 -37.73
N ASN A 400 6.24 -1.15 -38.85
CA ASN A 400 6.71 -2.14 -39.81
C ASN A 400 7.87 -2.98 -39.23
N CYS A 401 8.94 -2.35 -38.74
CA CYS A 401 10.11 -3.07 -38.23
C CYS A 401 9.83 -3.91 -36.97
N LYS A 402 8.92 -3.45 -36.09
CA LYS A 402 8.68 -4.10 -34.79
C LYS A 402 7.51 -5.10 -34.82
N TYR A 403 6.47 -4.81 -35.60
CA TYR A 403 5.23 -5.58 -35.60
C TYR A 403 4.84 -6.12 -36.99
N ASN A 404 5.62 -5.84 -38.04
CA ASN A 404 5.33 -6.20 -39.44
C ASN A 404 3.93 -5.72 -39.89
N LEU A 405 3.57 -4.49 -39.52
CA LEU A 405 2.29 -3.88 -39.88
C LEU A 405 2.47 -2.83 -40.97
N GLU A 406 1.69 -2.96 -42.04
CA GLU A 406 1.58 -1.98 -43.12
C GLU A 406 0.29 -1.16 -43.00
N ILE A 407 0.38 0.11 -43.39
CA ILE A 407 -0.72 1.07 -43.39
C ILE A 407 -1.49 0.92 -44.71
N LEU A 408 -2.77 0.61 -44.62
CA LEU A 408 -3.67 0.46 -45.77
C LEU A 408 -4.52 1.71 -45.99
N GLY A 409 -4.74 2.50 -44.94
CA GLY A 409 -5.56 3.70 -44.97
C GLY A 409 -4.83 4.96 -45.49
N PRO A 410 -5.48 6.14 -45.35
CA PRO A 410 -4.90 7.42 -45.71
C PRO A 410 -3.56 7.67 -44.97
N GLN A 411 -2.56 8.12 -45.71
CA GLN A 411 -1.21 8.42 -45.19
C GLN A 411 -1.15 9.77 -44.44
N ASP A 412 -2.19 10.58 -44.56
CA ASP A 412 -2.43 11.86 -43.90
C ASP A 412 -3.30 11.71 -42.64
N GLN A 413 -3.62 10.48 -42.21
CA GLN A 413 -4.42 10.27 -41.00
C GLN A 413 -3.74 10.86 -39.75
N PRO A 414 -4.49 11.51 -38.84
CA PRO A 414 -3.95 12.06 -37.61
C PRO A 414 -3.57 10.95 -36.62
N LEU A 415 -2.60 11.21 -35.75
CA LEU A 415 -2.22 10.27 -34.69
C LEU A 415 -3.05 10.48 -33.41
N LEU A 416 -3.22 9.42 -32.61
CA LEU A 416 -3.96 9.46 -31.34
C LEU A 416 -2.99 9.55 -30.15
N GLU A 417 -3.10 10.61 -29.35
CA GLU A 417 -2.47 10.65 -28.03
C GLU A 417 -3.33 9.86 -27.05
N VAL A 418 -2.81 8.76 -26.53
CA VAL A 418 -3.57 7.87 -25.67
C VAL A 418 -3.05 7.82 -24.24
N LYS A 419 -3.96 7.52 -23.31
CA LYS A 419 -3.65 7.26 -21.91
C LYS A 419 -4.19 5.90 -21.52
N ASP A 420 -3.31 5.10 -20.94
CA ASP A 420 -3.65 3.78 -20.42
C ASP A 420 -4.62 3.88 -19.24
N ILE A 421 -5.71 3.11 -19.30
CA ILE A 421 -6.76 3.04 -18.26
C ILE A 421 -6.75 1.72 -17.49
N ARG A 422 -5.68 0.93 -17.58
CA ARG A 422 -5.57 -0.34 -16.85
C ARG A 422 -6.04 -0.23 -15.40
N THR A 423 -6.97 -1.10 -15.04
CA THR A 423 -7.55 -1.23 -13.72
C THR A 423 -6.46 -1.60 -12.72
N ARG A 424 -6.10 -0.67 -11.83
CA ARG A 424 -5.46 -1.04 -10.57
C ARG A 424 -6.58 -1.56 -9.64
N GLY A 425 -6.34 -2.68 -8.97
CA GLY A 425 -7.22 -3.10 -7.87
C GLY A 425 -7.26 -2.04 -6.76
N ASN A 426 -8.13 -2.26 -5.76
CA ASN A 426 -8.29 -1.47 -4.52
C ASN A 426 -7.81 0.00 -4.57
N CYS A 427 -8.69 0.90 -5.02
CA CYS A 427 -8.47 2.36 -5.05
C CYS A 427 -8.85 3.08 -3.74
N LEU A 428 -9.01 2.34 -2.64
CA LEU A 428 -9.47 2.87 -1.34
C LEU A 428 -8.31 3.30 -0.42
N LEU A 429 -7.06 3.02 -0.79
CA LEU A 429 -5.89 3.32 0.04
C LEU A 429 -5.12 4.54 -0.49
N PRO A 430 -4.89 5.58 0.34
CA PRO A 430 -4.02 6.70 -0.02
C PRO A 430 -2.56 6.23 -0.06
N ARG A 431 -2.09 5.75 -1.21
CA ARG A 431 -0.67 5.36 -1.32
C ARG A 431 0.30 6.53 -1.14
N ALA A 432 -0.14 7.79 -1.29
CA ALA A 432 0.72 8.95 -1.11
C ALA A 432 1.27 9.08 0.32
N SER A 433 0.50 8.74 1.36
CA SER A 433 0.97 8.73 2.75
C SER A 433 1.91 7.55 3.02
N THR A 434 1.59 6.36 2.50
CA THR A 434 2.46 5.17 2.58
C THR A 434 3.78 5.36 1.82
N LEU A 435 3.77 6.03 0.66
CA LEU A 435 4.99 6.36 -0.09
C LEU A 435 5.80 7.46 0.58
N LYS A 436 5.18 8.44 1.25
CA LYS A 436 5.92 9.48 2.00
C LYS A 436 6.75 8.89 3.14
N THR A 437 6.29 7.80 3.77
CA THR A 437 7.03 7.08 4.82
C THR A 437 8.15 6.19 4.29
N LEU A 438 8.21 5.94 2.98
CA LEU A 438 9.20 5.07 2.36
C LEU A 438 10.37 5.89 1.81
N THR A 439 11.59 5.40 2.03
CA THR A 439 12.80 6.01 1.44
C THR A 439 12.78 5.92 -0.08
N ASP A 440 13.46 6.83 -0.78
CA ASP A 440 13.44 6.86 -2.25
C ASP A 440 13.95 5.56 -2.90
N LYS A 441 14.83 4.82 -2.22
CA LYS A 441 15.24 3.46 -2.62
C LYS A 441 14.10 2.44 -2.51
N GLN A 442 13.28 2.51 -1.47
CA GLN A 442 12.09 1.66 -1.31
C GLN A 442 11.01 2.03 -2.32
N LYS A 443 10.80 3.34 -2.59
CA LYS A 443 9.90 3.79 -3.67
C LYS A 443 10.33 3.28 -5.04
N LYS A 444 11.64 3.30 -5.34
CA LYS A 444 12.19 2.80 -6.60
C LYS A 444 12.08 1.27 -6.73
N LEU A 445 12.30 0.53 -5.63
CA LEU A 445 12.15 -0.92 -5.59
C LEU A 445 10.68 -1.36 -5.70
N ILE A 446 9.77 -0.68 -5.01
CA ILE A 446 8.32 -0.90 -5.16
C ILE A 446 7.90 -0.52 -6.58
N GLY A 447 8.41 0.58 -7.12
CA GLY A 447 8.10 0.98 -8.49
C GLY A 447 8.65 0.01 -9.55
N LEU A 448 9.81 -0.62 -9.32
CA LEU A 448 10.32 -1.70 -10.18
C LEU A 448 9.52 -3.01 -10.00
N ALA A 449 9.17 -3.38 -8.78
CA ALA A 449 8.44 -4.61 -8.48
C ALA A 449 6.96 -4.55 -8.91
N GLU A 450 6.36 -3.37 -8.88
CA GLU A 450 4.96 -3.13 -9.25
C GLU A 450 4.79 -2.63 -10.70
N GLY A 451 5.89 -2.46 -11.45
CA GLY A 451 5.87 -2.08 -12.86
C GLY A 451 5.64 -0.59 -13.16
N ASP A 452 5.75 0.28 -12.15
CA ASP A 452 5.80 1.75 -12.28
C ASP A 452 7.09 2.27 -12.93
N ALA A 453 8.05 1.38 -13.20
CA ALA A 453 9.31 1.69 -13.88
C ALA A 453 9.17 2.05 -15.38
N LYS A 454 7.97 2.38 -15.88
CA LYS A 454 7.87 3.14 -17.13
C LYS A 454 8.26 4.59 -16.82
N MET A 455 9.42 4.98 -17.34
CA MET A 455 10.00 6.32 -17.26
C MET A 455 8.91 7.38 -17.47
N LYS A 456 8.78 8.34 -16.54
CA LYS A 456 8.00 9.56 -16.75
C LYS A 456 8.44 10.16 -18.09
N GLY A 457 7.60 10.08 -19.13
CA GLY A 457 7.84 10.85 -20.36
C GLY A 457 7.48 10.20 -21.69
N ILE A 458 7.36 8.88 -21.81
CA ILE A 458 7.00 8.30 -23.13
C ILE A 458 5.51 8.56 -23.38
N LYS A 459 5.23 9.44 -24.35
CA LYS A 459 3.88 9.67 -24.86
C LYS A 459 3.51 8.45 -25.69
N GLU A 460 2.47 7.74 -25.28
CA GLU A 460 1.96 6.62 -26.07
C GLU A 460 1.09 7.21 -27.17
N VAL A 461 1.63 7.25 -28.38
CA VAL A 461 0.96 7.74 -29.58
C VAL A 461 0.63 6.55 -30.48
N PHE A 462 -0.63 6.41 -30.87
CA PHE A 462 -1.10 5.30 -31.71
C PHE A 462 -1.57 5.77 -33.08
N ILE A 463 -1.40 4.91 -34.08
CA ILE A 463 -2.04 5.06 -35.38
C ILE A 463 -3.47 4.53 -35.25
N PRO A 464 -4.50 5.32 -35.59
CA PRO A 464 -5.91 4.94 -35.51
C PRO A 464 -6.20 3.58 -36.15
N GLU A 465 -5.64 3.32 -37.33
CA GLU A 465 -5.81 2.07 -38.09
C GLU A 465 -5.35 0.80 -37.34
N PHE A 466 -4.37 0.95 -36.44
CA PHE A 466 -3.85 -0.16 -35.63
C PHE A 466 -4.62 -0.35 -34.31
N CYS A 467 -5.73 0.36 -34.14
CA CYS A 467 -6.57 0.32 -32.95
C CYS A 467 -8.00 -0.12 -33.28
N ILE A 468 -8.59 -0.89 -32.37
CA ILE A 468 -10.03 -1.16 -32.34
C ILE A 468 -10.69 0.03 -31.64
N HIS A 469 -11.66 0.65 -32.30
CA HIS A 469 -12.52 1.67 -31.73
C HIS A 469 -13.71 1.01 -31.02
N TYR A 470 -14.01 1.43 -29.79
CA TYR A 470 -15.24 1.00 -29.10
C TYR A 470 -16.23 2.17 -29.10
N ASP A 471 -17.43 1.91 -29.62
CA ASP A 471 -18.51 2.91 -29.72
C ASP A 471 -19.16 3.24 -28.36
N PHE A 472 -18.70 2.59 -27.28
CA PHE A 472 -19.17 2.85 -25.93
C PHE A 472 -18.59 4.17 -25.37
N PRO A 473 -19.40 5.02 -24.70
CA PRO A 473 -18.92 6.27 -24.12
C PRO A 473 -17.76 6.08 -23.15
N GLY A 474 -16.61 6.70 -23.44
CA GLY A 474 -15.40 6.52 -22.62
C GLY A 474 -15.53 7.03 -21.18
N VAL A 475 -16.46 7.94 -20.93
CA VAL A 475 -16.79 8.46 -19.58
C VAL A 475 -17.37 7.37 -18.70
N LEU A 476 -18.37 6.66 -19.22
CA LEU A 476 -19.00 5.53 -18.54
C LEU A 476 -17.95 4.43 -18.37
N TRP A 477 -17.14 4.17 -19.39
CA TRP A 477 -16.10 3.14 -19.29
C TRP A 477 -15.08 3.46 -18.19
N TYR A 478 -14.67 4.72 -18.09
CA TYR A 478 -13.73 5.17 -17.07
C TYR A 478 -14.32 5.08 -15.66
N LYS A 479 -15.58 5.48 -15.48
CA LYS A 479 -16.28 5.34 -14.19
C LYS A 479 -16.56 3.87 -13.85
N ALA A 480 -16.74 2.99 -14.84
CA ALA A 480 -16.99 1.56 -14.65
C ALA A 480 -15.82 0.84 -14.01
N ILE A 481 -14.59 1.23 -14.35
CA ILE A 481 -13.35 0.72 -13.77
C ILE A 481 -13.31 0.92 -12.24
N MET A 482 -14.02 1.94 -11.73
CA MET A 482 -14.05 2.29 -10.31
C MET A 482 -15.11 1.51 -9.51
N LEU A 483 -16.15 1.00 -10.20
CA LEU A 483 -17.29 0.34 -9.57
C LEU A 483 -16.91 -0.82 -8.65
N PRO A 484 -15.98 -1.74 -8.98
CA PRO A 484 -15.67 -2.85 -8.10
C PRO A 484 -15.14 -2.41 -6.72
N SER A 485 -14.29 -1.37 -6.69
CA SER A 485 -13.77 -0.80 -5.45
C SER A 485 -14.87 -0.08 -4.66
N LEU A 486 -15.76 0.64 -5.36
CA LEU A 486 -16.89 1.34 -4.76
C LEU A 486 -17.90 0.37 -4.15
N ILE A 487 -18.30 -0.67 -4.89
CA ILE A 487 -19.23 -1.72 -4.41
C ILE A 487 -18.62 -2.46 -3.23
N HIS A 488 -17.33 -2.78 -3.29
CA HIS A 488 -16.65 -3.39 -2.15
C HIS A 488 -16.66 -2.50 -0.91
N ARG A 489 -16.37 -1.19 -1.06
CA ARG A 489 -16.44 -0.27 0.07
C ARG A 489 -17.85 -0.08 0.60
N LEU A 490 -18.82 0.06 -0.30
CA LEU A 490 -20.24 0.20 0.02
C LEU A 490 -20.74 -1.00 0.82
N THR A 491 -20.49 -2.21 0.33
CA THR A 491 -20.87 -3.45 1.05
C THR A 491 -20.25 -3.51 2.44
N MET A 492 -18.98 -3.15 2.60
CA MET A 492 -18.34 -3.11 3.92
C MET A 492 -18.94 -2.04 4.85
N LEU A 493 -19.31 -0.87 4.33
CA LEU A 493 -19.96 0.19 5.11
C LEU A 493 -21.37 -0.22 5.53
N LEU A 494 -22.12 -0.90 4.66
CA LEU A 494 -23.44 -1.44 4.99
C LEU A 494 -23.35 -2.52 6.07
N VAL A 495 -22.39 -3.46 5.99
CA VAL A 495 -22.16 -4.44 7.06
C VAL A 495 -21.78 -3.76 8.38
N ALA A 496 -20.94 -2.72 8.32
CA ALA A 496 -20.56 -1.97 9.52
C ALA A 496 -21.76 -1.25 10.17
N GLU A 497 -22.67 -0.71 9.35
CA GLU A 497 -23.88 -0.06 9.85
C GLU A 497 -24.86 -1.07 10.47
N GLU A 498 -25.02 -2.25 9.87
CA GLU A 498 -25.81 -3.34 10.45
C GLU A 498 -25.23 -3.83 11.77
N LEU A 499 -23.90 -3.97 11.86
CA LEU A 499 -23.21 -4.30 13.11
C LEU A 499 -23.43 -3.22 14.16
N ARG A 500 -23.31 -1.94 13.79
CA ARG A 500 -23.54 -0.80 14.69
C ARG A 500 -24.98 -0.80 15.23
N SER A 501 -25.97 -1.01 14.35
CA SER A 501 -27.38 -1.11 14.73
C SER A 501 -27.64 -2.30 15.66
N THR A 502 -27.00 -3.44 15.40
CA THR A 502 -27.12 -4.64 16.24
C THR A 502 -26.54 -4.41 17.64
N ILE A 503 -25.33 -3.83 17.72
CA ILE A 503 -24.70 -3.49 19.00
C ILE A 503 -25.57 -2.49 19.78
N ALA A 504 -26.07 -1.44 19.13
CA ALA A 504 -26.93 -0.45 19.78
C ALA A 504 -28.21 -1.08 20.35
N ARG A 505 -28.83 -2.00 19.60
CA ARG A 505 -30.04 -2.73 20.04
C ARG A 505 -29.77 -3.69 21.19
N GLU A 506 -28.68 -4.44 21.15
CA GLU A 506 -28.35 -5.44 22.18
C GLU A 506 -27.80 -4.82 23.47
N THR A 507 -27.02 -3.75 23.35
CA THR A 507 -26.38 -3.09 24.51
C THR A 507 -27.22 -1.94 25.08
N ASN A 508 -28.26 -1.48 24.37
CA ASN A 508 -28.99 -0.24 24.66
C ASN A 508 -28.07 1.00 24.75
N LEU A 509 -26.89 0.96 24.12
CA LEU A 509 -25.94 2.06 24.09
C LEU A 509 -25.88 2.66 22.68
N GLY A 510 -26.31 3.92 22.56
CA GLY A 510 -26.31 4.68 21.30
C GLY A 510 -27.68 4.76 20.62
N TYR A 511 -27.72 5.38 19.43
CA TYR A 511 -28.94 5.59 18.65
C TYR A 511 -29.05 4.55 17.52
N GLU A 512 -30.22 3.92 17.34
CA GLU A 512 -30.45 2.96 16.26
C GLU A 512 -30.49 3.64 14.89
N SER A 513 -31.18 4.78 14.79
CA SER A 513 -31.25 5.64 13.60
C SER A 513 -30.72 7.04 13.91
N LEU A 514 -29.93 7.63 13.01
CA LEU A 514 -29.55 9.04 13.13
C LEU A 514 -30.79 9.94 13.18
N PRO A 515 -30.81 10.96 14.05
CA PRO A 515 -31.79 12.03 13.99
C PRO A 515 -31.80 12.70 12.60
N PRO A 516 -32.97 13.18 12.13
CA PRO A 516 -33.05 13.89 10.85
C PRO A 516 -32.20 15.17 10.91
N GLY A 517 -31.10 15.20 10.16
CA GLY A 517 -30.20 16.35 10.03
C GLY A 517 -28.75 16.06 10.42
N GLU A 518 -28.50 14.95 11.11
CA GLU A 518 -27.14 14.54 11.49
C GLU A 518 -26.51 13.63 10.42
N THR A 519 -25.19 13.76 10.26
CA THR A 519 -24.35 12.90 9.41
C THR A 519 -23.38 12.15 10.31
N TRP A 520 -23.21 10.85 10.05
CA TRP A 520 -22.18 10.02 10.69
C TRP A 520 -20.77 10.58 10.52
#